data_AF-A0A5N6TZB0-F1
#
_entry.id   AF-A0A5N6TZB0-F1
#
_cell.length_a   1.000
_cell.length_b   1.000
_cell.length_c   1.000
_cell.angle_alpha   90.00
_cell.angle_beta   90.00
_cell.angle_gamma   90.00
#
_symmetry.space_group_name_H-M   'P 1'
#
loop_
_entity.id
_entity.type
_entity.pdbx_description
1 polymer ?
#
loop_
_entity_poly.entity_id
_entity_poly.type
_entity_poly.pdbx_seq_one_letter_code
_entity_poly.pdbx_strand_id
1 'polypeptide(L)'
;MESPMRVVVYVCVTDIEGNPQQRHITLGNALCENIWSSRGFRAALLPTGYDHVHIPPDFDAAKPVKRWFIFDLNVRGELSADYVVSQVPHQVYLASRQGDKWAFIRRQQWVDSAKLRAKSFTWGGKLEQKVVAGMRDSLI
;
A
#
# COMPACT_ATOMS: atom_id res chain seq x y z
N MET A 1 8.17 1.43 17.85
CA MET A 1 8.35 1.76 16.41
C MET A 1 7.33 0.97 15.62
N GLU A 2 6.70 1.56 14.60
CA GLU A 2 5.83 0.79 13.69
C GLU A 2 6.62 -0.31 12.99
N SER A 3 6.04 -1.50 12.86
CA SER A 3 6.65 -2.63 12.15
C SER A 3 6.31 -2.57 10.65
N PRO A 4 7.21 -3.00 9.76
CA PRO A 4 6.91 -3.16 8.33
C PRO A 4 5.69 -4.06 8.11
N MET A 5 4.84 -3.72 7.14
CA MET A 5 3.66 -4.53 6.80
C MET A 5 3.32 -4.39 5.33
N ARG A 6 2.89 -5.49 4.69
CA ARG A 6 2.30 -5.46 3.35
C ARG A 6 0.79 -5.62 3.45
N VAL A 7 0.04 -4.68 2.90
CA VAL A 7 -1.42 -4.68 2.90
C VAL A 7 -1.93 -4.75 1.46
N VAL A 8 -2.81 -5.69 1.20
CA VAL A 8 -3.42 -5.87 -0.12
C VAL A 8 -4.90 -5.51 -0.01
N VAL A 9 -5.34 -4.53 -0.80
CA VAL A 9 -6.72 -4.02 -0.77
C VAL A 9 -7.38 -4.27 -2.12
N TYR A 10 -8.48 -5.01 -2.12
CA TYR A 10 -9.34 -5.16 -3.29
C TYR A 10 -10.53 -4.22 -3.17
N VAL A 11 -10.65 -3.28 -4.12
CA VAL A 11 -11.63 -2.19 -4.08
C VAL A 11 -12.12 -1.87 -5.48
N CYS A 12 -13.34 -1.35 -5.59
CA CYS A 12 -13.82 -0.74 -6.83
C CYS A 12 -13.20 0.66 -6.97
N VAL A 13 -12.54 0.95 -8.08
CA VAL A 13 -11.78 2.20 -8.23
C VAL A 13 -12.68 3.44 -8.16
N THR A 14 -13.95 3.32 -8.56
CA THR A 14 -14.93 4.41 -8.47
C THR A 14 -15.49 4.64 -7.07
N ASP A 15 -15.27 3.71 -6.14
CA ASP A 15 -15.60 3.93 -4.72
C ASP A 15 -14.59 4.88 -4.06
N ILE A 16 -13.38 4.98 -4.64
CA ILE A 16 -12.33 5.88 -4.17
C ILE A 16 -12.62 7.28 -4.68
N GLU A 17 -12.79 8.20 -3.74
CA GLU A 17 -13.17 9.57 -4.02
C GLU A 17 -12.02 10.45 -4.53
N GLY A 18 -12.39 11.67 -4.90
CA GLY A 18 -11.46 12.71 -5.33
C GLY A 18 -10.95 12.50 -6.76
N ASN A 19 -9.77 13.06 -7.03
CA ASN A 19 -9.15 13.02 -8.34
C ASN A 19 -8.76 11.56 -8.69
N PRO A 20 -9.19 11.01 -9.84
CA PRO A 20 -8.81 9.67 -10.29
C PRO A 20 -7.30 9.38 -10.23
N GLN A 21 -6.46 10.37 -10.55
CA GLN A 21 -5.00 10.24 -10.51
C GLN A 21 -4.43 10.15 -9.09
N GLN A 22 -5.20 10.52 -8.06
CA GLN A 22 -4.80 10.52 -6.65
C GLN A 22 -5.51 9.43 -5.83
N ARG A 23 -6.24 8.53 -6.47
CA ARG A 23 -6.98 7.46 -5.78
C ARG A 23 -6.10 6.56 -4.93
N HIS A 24 -4.88 6.26 -5.38
CA HIS A 24 -3.95 5.43 -4.62
C HIS A 24 -3.54 6.08 -3.29
N ILE A 25 -3.37 7.41 -3.26
CA ILE A 25 -3.11 8.18 -2.03
C ILE A 25 -4.35 8.23 -1.15
N THR A 26 -5.50 8.54 -1.75
CA THR A 26 -6.79 8.65 -1.05
C THR A 26 -7.16 7.33 -0.37
N LEU A 27 -6.99 6.21 -1.06
CA LEU A 27 -7.21 4.88 -0.51
C LEU A 27 -6.20 4.55 0.60
N GLY A 28 -4.92 4.92 0.43
CA GLY A 28 -3.89 4.74 1.45
C GLY A 28 -4.22 5.47 2.76
N ASN A 29 -4.68 6.72 2.66
CA ASN A 29 -5.16 7.51 3.80
C ASN A 29 -6.36 6.84 4.47
N ALA A 30 -7.40 6.52 3.70
CA ALA A 30 -8.59 5.86 4.21
C ALA A 30 -8.25 4.54 4.93
N LEU A 31 -7.36 3.73 4.35
CA LEU A 31 -6.87 2.50 4.96
C LEU A 31 -6.19 2.76 6.31
N CYS A 32 -5.27 3.72 6.37
CA CYS A 32 -4.52 4.02 7.59
C CYS A 32 -5.41 4.54 8.72
N GLU A 33 -6.30 5.47 8.39
CA GLU A 33 -7.27 6.07 9.32
C GLU A 33 -8.22 5.02 9.90
N ASN A 34 -8.76 4.14 9.05
CA ASN A 34 -9.76 3.16 9.47
C ASN A 34 -9.19 1.95 10.21
N ILE A 35 -7.97 1.51 9.89
CA ILE A 35 -7.40 0.28 10.46
C ILE A 35 -6.49 0.55 11.67
N TRP A 36 -5.70 1.62 11.65
CA TRP A 36 -4.68 1.87 12.68
C TRP A 36 -4.92 3.12 13.51
N SER A 37 -5.83 4.02 13.11
CA SER A 37 -6.33 5.23 13.79
C SER A 37 -5.30 6.26 14.30
N SER A 38 -4.02 5.89 14.37
CA SER A 38 -2.91 6.63 15.00
C SER A 38 -1.81 7.00 14.00
N ARG A 39 -2.00 6.67 12.72
CA ARG A 39 -1.06 6.97 11.64
C ARG A 39 -1.77 7.42 10.38
N GLY A 40 -1.15 8.36 9.68
CA GLY A 40 -1.48 8.70 8.30
C GLY A 40 -0.70 7.84 7.29
N PHE A 41 -1.08 7.93 6.03
CA PHE A 41 -0.32 7.34 4.92
C PHE A 41 0.82 8.28 4.52
N ARG A 42 2.05 7.78 4.55
CA ARG A 42 3.29 8.54 4.33
C ARG A 42 3.79 8.38 2.91
N ALA A 43 3.07 8.92 1.93
CA ALA A 43 3.45 8.82 0.52
C ALA A 43 4.74 9.58 0.15
N ALA A 44 5.13 10.57 0.95
CA ALA A 44 6.35 11.32 0.72
C ALA A 44 7.59 10.47 1.03
N LEU A 45 8.55 10.44 0.11
CA LEU A 45 9.81 9.74 0.28
C LEU A 45 10.68 10.48 1.29
N LEU A 46 10.99 9.83 2.41
CA LEU A 46 11.85 10.35 3.46
C LEU A 46 12.92 9.32 3.83
N PRO A 47 14.16 9.75 4.14
CA PRO A 47 15.22 8.87 4.66
C PRO A 47 14.82 8.06 5.89
N THR A 48 13.96 8.60 6.74
CA THR A 48 13.44 7.96 7.96
C THR A 48 12.38 6.89 7.68
N GLY A 49 11.84 6.86 6.47
CA GLY A 49 10.89 5.88 5.99
C GLY A 49 9.63 6.49 5.36
N TYR A 50 8.95 5.69 4.55
CA TYR A 50 7.80 6.07 3.75
C TYR A 50 6.84 4.88 3.60
N ASP A 51 5.67 5.12 3.03
CA ASP A 51 4.75 4.10 2.56
C ASP A 51 4.72 4.10 1.03
N HIS A 52 4.69 2.92 0.44
CA HIS A 52 4.68 2.76 -1.00
C HIS A 52 3.41 2.05 -1.45
N VAL A 53 2.90 2.43 -2.63
CA VAL A 53 1.75 1.78 -3.25
C VAL A 53 2.10 1.29 -4.64
N HIS A 54 1.89 0.01 -4.89
CA HIS A 54 1.95 -0.57 -6.22
C HIS A 54 0.62 -0.28 -6.92
N ILE A 55 0.65 0.66 -7.85
CA ILE A 55 -0.54 1.16 -8.54
C ILE A 55 -0.92 0.17 -9.67
N PRO A 56 -2.12 -0.44 -9.63
CA PRO A 56 -2.55 -1.35 -10.68
C PRO A 56 -2.94 -0.60 -11.96
N PRO A 57 -2.98 -1.26 -13.13
CA PRO A 57 -3.58 -0.68 -14.32
C PRO A 57 -5.06 -0.35 -14.08
N ASP A 58 -5.56 0.68 -14.77
CA ASP A 58 -6.94 1.16 -14.68
C ASP A 58 -7.36 1.68 -13.30
N PHE A 59 -6.40 2.04 -12.43
CA PHE A 59 -6.70 2.58 -11.10
C PHE A 59 -7.50 3.90 -11.16
N ASP A 60 -7.35 4.64 -12.26
CA ASP A 60 -7.98 5.93 -12.55
C ASP A 60 -9.21 5.78 -13.47
N ALA A 61 -9.64 4.55 -13.78
CA ALA A 61 -10.75 4.32 -14.69
C ALA A 61 -12.05 5.00 -14.20
N ALA A 62 -12.78 5.60 -15.14
CA ALA A 62 -14.10 6.18 -14.87
C ALA A 62 -15.19 5.12 -14.65
N LYS A 63 -14.96 3.88 -15.11
CA LYS A 63 -15.89 2.75 -14.98
C LYS A 63 -15.68 2.02 -13.65
N PRO A 64 -16.73 1.39 -13.07
CA PRO A 64 -16.66 0.68 -11.80
C PRO A 64 -15.89 -0.64 -11.94
N VAL A 65 -14.56 -0.53 -11.94
CA VAL A 65 -13.65 -1.64 -12.12
C VAL A 65 -12.99 -1.99 -10.79
N LYS A 66 -12.95 -3.29 -10.45
CA LYS A 66 -12.29 -3.74 -9.22
C LYS A 66 -10.81 -4.01 -9.46
N ARG A 67 -9.97 -3.48 -8.57
CA ARG A 67 -8.51 -3.59 -8.66
C ARG A 67 -7.89 -3.93 -7.30
N TRP A 68 -6.71 -4.55 -7.36
CA TRP A 68 -5.90 -4.91 -6.21
C TRP A 68 -4.80 -3.86 -6.05
N PHE A 69 -4.84 -3.09 -4.98
CA PHE A 69 -3.77 -2.21 -4.56
C PHE A 69 -2.89 -2.94 -3.55
N ILE A 70 -1.57 -2.77 -3.64
CA ILE A 70 -0.63 -3.33 -2.68
C ILE A 70 0.10 -2.17 -2.02
N PHE A 71 0.01 -2.09 -0.71
CA PHE A 71 0.65 -1.08 0.11
C PHE A 71 1.77 -1.71 0.91
N ASP A 72 2.97 -1.17 0.78
CA ASP A 72 4.12 -1.47 1.61
C ASP A 72 4.23 -0.37 2.66
N LEU A 73 3.88 -0.70 3.89
CA LEU A 73 3.84 0.24 4.99
C LEU A 73 5.14 0.24 5.78
N ASN A 74 5.58 1.43 6.18
CA ASN A 74 6.78 1.67 6.98
C ASN A 74 8.04 1.06 6.32
N VAL A 75 8.22 1.38 5.04
CA VAL A 75 9.42 1.05 4.26
C VAL A 75 10.58 1.87 4.80
N ARG A 76 11.67 1.18 5.19
CA ARG A 76 12.91 1.82 5.66
C ARG A 76 14.14 1.42 4.85
N GLY A 77 13.99 0.50 3.92
CA GLY A 77 15.08 -0.02 3.11
C GLY A 77 14.61 -1.18 2.25
N GLU A 78 15.55 -1.73 1.49
CA GLU A 78 15.31 -2.90 0.66
C GLU A 78 15.13 -4.15 1.52
N LEU A 79 14.18 -4.98 1.13
CA LEU A 79 13.95 -6.31 1.69
C LEU A 79 13.85 -7.30 0.53
N SER A 80 14.49 -8.46 0.67
CA SER A 80 14.40 -9.51 -0.35
C SER A 80 12.97 -10.05 -0.45
N ALA A 81 12.58 -10.53 -1.64
CA ALA A 81 11.24 -11.07 -1.86
C ALA A 81 10.90 -12.22 -0.89
N ASP A 82 11.86 -13.11 -0.61
CA ASP A 82 11.65 -14.22 0.30
C ASP A 82 11.54 -13.77 1.77
N TYR A 83 12.27 -12.73 2.18
CA TYR A 83 12.10 -12.12 3.50
C TYR A 83 10.73 -11.46 3.64
N VAL A 84 10.28 -10.73 2.61
CA VAL A 84 8.95 -10.12 2.60
C VAL A 84 7.88 -11.19 2.76
N VAL A 85 7.92 -12.25 1.93
CA VAL A 85 6.92 -13.32 1.96
C VAL A 85 6.89 -14.06 3.31
N SER A 86 8.05 -14.33 3.92
CA SER A 86 8.15 -15.15 5.12
C SER A 86 8.01 -14.36 6.43
N GLN A 87 8.60 -13.17 6.53
CA GLN A 87 8.75 -12.42 7.79
C GLN A 87 7.85 -11.18 7.88
N VAL A 88 7.55 -10.52 6.76
CA VAL A 88 6.71 -9.32 6.80
C VAL A 88 5.24 -9.73 6.99
N PRO A 89 4.52 -9.20 8.00
CA PRO A 89 3.10 -9.44 8.15
C PRO A 89 2.33 -9.00 6.90
N HIS A 90 1.41 -9.87 6.44
CA HIS A 90 0.54 -9.58 5.32
C HIS A 90 -0.91 -9.49 5.79
N GLN A 91 -1.62 -8.47 5.32
CA GLN A 91 -3.06 -8.33 5.54
C GLN A 91 -3.78 -8.13 4.21
N VAL A 92 -4.98 -8.69 4.12
CA VAL A 92 -5.80 -8.59 2.91
C VAL A 92 -7.16 -8.06 3.29
N TYR A 93 -7.64 -7.05 2.56
CA TYR A 93 -8.92 -6.41 2.79
C TYR A 93 -9.75 -6.36 1.51
N LEU A 94 -11.06 -6.59 1.66
CA LEU A 94 -12.05 -6.04 0.76
C LEU A 94 -12.40 -4.64 1.25
N ALA A 95 -12.35 -3.66 0.36
CA ALA A 95 -12.79 -2.31 0.67
C ALA A 95 -13.97 -1.92 -0.21
N SER A 96 -14.91 -1.18 0.38
CA SER A 96 -15.96 -0.47 -0.32
C SER A 96 -16.29 0.82 0.43
N ARG A 97 -16.87 1.77 -0.29
CA ARG A 97 -17.33 3.04 0.28
C ARG A 97 -18.84 3.17 0.11
N GLN A 98 -19.55 3.57 1.17
CA GLN A 98 -20.98 3.88 1.13
C GLN A 98 -21.21 5.29 1.69
N GLY A 99 -21.55 6.23 0.82
CA GLY A 99 -21.51 7.66 1.16
C GLY A 99 -20.10 8.04 1.60
N ASP A 100 -19.97 8.61 2.81
CA ASP A 100 -18.69 9.03 3.38
C ASP A 100 -18.01 7.97 4.26
N LYS A 101 -18.57 6.76 4.33
CA LYS A 101 -18.07 5.71 5.22
C LYS A 101 -17.33 4.63 4.44
N TRP A 102 -16.10 4.36 4.86
CA TRP A 102 -15.32 3.23 4.39
C TRP A 102 -15.64 1.98 5.20
N ALA A 103 -15.71 0.83 4.51
CA ALA A 103 -15.76 -0.48 5.13
C ALA A 103 -14.57 -1.30 4.66
N PHE A 104 -13.75 -1.76 5.59
CA PHE A 104 -12.61 -2.64 5.33
C PHE A 104 -12.85 -4.00 5.99
N ILE A 105 -13.11 -5.02 5.17
CA ILE A 105 -13.38 -6.38 5.66
C ILE A 105 -12.14 -7.24 5.47
N ARG A 106 -11.52 -7.67 6.57
CA ARG A 106 -10.32 -8.51 6.54
C ARG A 106 -10.63 -9.89 5.95
N ARG A 107 -9.73 -10.40 5.10
CA ARG A 107 -9.80 -11.71 4.44
C ARG A 107 -8.58 -12.55 4.76
N GLN A 108 -8.56 -13.11 5.98
CA GLN A 108 -7.43 -13.91 6.47
C GLN A 108 -7.15 -15.13 5.58
N GLN A 109 -8.20 -15.75 5.04
CA GLN A 109 -8.11 -16.90 4.15
C GLN A 109 -7.45 -16.60 2.79
N TRP A 110 -7.23 -15.33 2.43
CA TRP A 110 -6.60 -14.93 1.17
C TRP A 110 -5.13 -14.53 1.32
N VAL A 111 -4.60 -14.56 2.55
CA VAL A 111 -3.25 -14.06 2.84
C VAL A 111 -2.18 -14.83 2.05
N ASP A 112 -2.25 -16.16 2.00
CA ASP A 112 -1.23 -16.96 1.30
C ASP A 112 -1.25 -16.71 -0.22
N SER A 113 -2.44 -16.65 -0.82
CA SER A 113 -2.58 -16.29 -2.24
C SER A 113 -2.10 -14.86 -2.52
N ALA A 114 -2.36 -13.93 -1.60
CA ALA A 114 -1.90 -12.55 -1.72
C ALA A 114 -0.38 -12.45 -1.62
N LYS A 115 0.27 -13.22 -0.73
CA LYS A 115 1.73 -13.32 -0.63
C LYS A 115 2.34 -13.80 -1.94
N LEU A 116 1.80 -14.88 -2.52
CA LEU A 116 2.27 -15.44 -3.79
C LEU A 116 2.15 -14.41 -4.92
N ARG A 117 1.00 -13.74 -5.02
CA ARG A 117 0.78 -12.71 -6.05
C ARG A 117 1.64 -11.47 -5.84
N ALA A 118 1.85 -11.05 -4.59
CA ALA A 118 2.67 -9.90 -4.26
C ALA A 118 4.18 -10.16 -4.36
N LYS A 119 4.62 -11.43 -4.51
CA LYS A 119 6.04 -11.80 -4.58
C LYS A 119 6.78 -11.11 -5.73
N SER A 120 6.10 -10.83 -6.84
CA SER A 120 6.69 -10.12 -7.99
C SER A 120 6.84 -8.61 -7.77
N PHE A 121 6.21 -8.05 -6.73
CA PHE A 121 6.26 -6.63 -6.42
C PHE A 121 7.38 -6.34 -5.42
N THR A 122 8.40 -5.62 -5.89
CA THR A 122 9.54 -5.22 -5.06
C THR A 122 9.06 -4.40 -3.88
N TRP A 123 9.42 -4.84 -2.66
CA TRP A 123 9.13 -4.09 -1.45
C TRP A 123 9.58 -2.65 -1.58
N GLY A 124 8.71 -1.69 -1.30
CA GLY A 124 9.05 -0.26 -1.25
C GLY A 124 9.30 0.42 -2.59
N GLY A 125 9.20 -0.28 -3.72
CA GLY A 125 9.43 0.29 -5.04
C GLY A 125 10.93 0.49 -5.38
N LYS A 126 11.35 0.04 -6.56
CA LYS A 126 12.76 0.09 -6.97
C LYS A 126 13.28 1.51 -7.14
N LEU A 127 12.47 2.40 -7.70
CA LEU A 127 12.90 3.77 -8.00
C LEU A 127 12.93 4.61 -6.73
N GLU A 128 11.91 4.46 -5.90
CA GLU A 128 11.75 5.10 -4.60
C GLU A 128 12.92 4.75 -3.68
N GLN A 129 13.33 3.47 -3.64
CA GLN A 129 14.50 3.04 -2.87
C GLN A 129 15.79 3.69 -3.33
N LYS A 130 16.00 3.82 -4.64
CA LYS A 130 17.18 4.51 -5.18
C LYS A 130 17.18 5.99 -4.81
N VAL A 131 16.03 6.65 -4.90
CA VAL A 131 15.88 8.06 -4.49
C VAL A 131 16.19 8.22 -3.01
N VAL A 132 15.62 7.39 -2.15
CA VAL A 132 15.86 7.46 -0.70
C VAL A 132 17.29 7.12 -0.32
N ALA A 133 17.94 6.18 -1.02
CA ALA A 133 19.36 5.90 -0.84
C ALA A 133 20.22 7.13 -1.16
N GLY A 134 20.01 7.76 -2.32
CA GLY A 134 20.73 8.99 -2.68
C GLY A 134 20.49 10.16 -1.72
N MET A 135 19.29 10.27 -1.15
CA MET A 135 19.00 11.27 -0.10
C MET A 135 19.82 11.02 1.17
N ARG A 136 20.05 9.76 1.55
CA ARG A 136 20.85 9.40 2.74
C ARG A 136 22.32 9.70 2.52
N ASP A 137 22.83 9.37 1.35
CA ASP A 137 24.22 9.61 0.99
C ASP A 137 24.54 11.11 0.95
N SER A 138 23.55 11.97 0.65
CA SER A 138 23.69 13.44 0.63
C SER A 138 23.62 14.09 2.02
N LEU A 139 23.26 13.33 3.06
CA LEU A 139 23.17 13.81 4.46
C LEU A 139 24.42 13.47 5.29
N ILE A 140 25.37 12.74 4.70
CA ILE A 140 26.66 12.34 5.27
C ILE A 140 27.75 13.23 4.68
#